data_AF-A0A969WFR7-F1
#
_entry.id   AF-A0A969WFR7-F1
#
_cell.length_a   1.000
_cell.length_b   1.000
_cell.length_c   1.000
_cell.angle_alpha   90.00
_cell.angle_beta   90.00
_cell.angle_gamma   90.00
#
_symmetry.space_group_name_H-M   'P 1'
#
loop_
_entity.id
_entity.type
_entity.pdbx_description
1 polymer ?
#
loop_
_entity_poly.entity_id
_entity_poly.type
_entity_poly.pdbx_seq_one_letter_code
_entity_poly.pdbx_strand_id
1 'polypeptide(L)' 'EVPSPLNPPAGCRFHTRCPLAFDKCAQEEPLFKDYGQEHYAACWLLETGEKGASKITPEKVAASDSVIITE' A
#
# COMPACT_ATOMS: atom_id res chain seq x y z
N GLU A 1 -6.39 23.22 13.64
CA GLU A 1 -5.10 22.50 13.60
C GLU A 1 -4.95 21.60 12.39
N VAL A 2 -4.08 21.95 11.45
CA VAL A 2 -3.56 21.00 10.45
C VAL A 2 -2.30 20.40 11.05
N PRO A 3 -2.23 19.08 11.29
CA PRO A 3 -1.07 18.48 11.93
C PRO A 3 0.16 18.65 11.03
N SER A 4 1.23 19.18 11.61
CA SER A 4 2.46 19.53 10.90
C SER A 4 3.05 18.32 10.16
N PRO A 5 3.51 18.48 8.90
CA PRO A 5 4.18 17.43 8.12
C PRO A 5 5.59 17.05 8.64
N LEU A 6 6.00 17.60 9.79
CA LEU A 6 7.36 17.53 10.33
C LEU A 6 7.73 16.17 10.95
N ASN A 7 6.76 15.31 11.25
CA ASN A 7 7.00 14.00 11.84
C ASN A 7 6.44 12.89 10.92
N PRO A 8 7.15 12.54 9.83
CA PRO A 8 6.79 11.35 9.07
C PRO A 8 6.88 10.11 9.99
N PRO A 9 5.94 9.16 9.88
CA PRO A 9 6.05 7.91 10.62
C PRO A 9 7.32 7.16 10.21
N ALA A 10 7.92 6.43 11.16
CA ALA A 10 9.08 5.61 10.88
C ALA A 10 8.73 4.53 9.83
N GLY A 11 9.70 4.24 8.95
CA GLY A 11 9.56 3.23 7.89
C GLY A 11 8.84 3.72 6.62
N CYS A 12 8.09 2.83 5.98
CA CYS A 12 7.35 3.12 4.75
C CYS A 12 6.20 4.09 5.03
N ARG A 13 6.23 5.29 4.44
CA ARG A 13 5.22 6.35 4.65
C ARG A 13 3.77 5.92 4.43
N PHE A 14 3.55 4.87 3.64
CA PHE A 14 2.23 4.34 3.34
C PHE A 14 1.75 3.28 4.34
N HIS A 15 2.57 2.82 5.29
CA HIS A 15 2.25 1.68 6.15
C HIS A 15 0.94 1.83 6.95
N THR A 16 0.56 3.06 7.32
CA THR A 16 -0.70 3.34 8.04
C THR A 16 -1.95 3.23 7.17
N ARG A 17 -1.81 3.39 5.84
CA ARG A 17 -2.93 3.34 4.88
C ARG A 17 -2.85 2.15 3.92
N CYS A 18 -1.71 1.47 3.85
CA CYS A 18 -1.50 0.36 2.93
C CYS A 18 -2.21 -0.90 3.43
N PRO A 19 -3.11 -1.51 2.63
CA PRO A 19 -3.82 -2.72 3.03
C PRO A 19 -2.92 -3.97 3.03
N LEU A 20 -1.76 -3.91 2.38
CA LEU A 20 -0.77 -4.99 2.30
C LEU A 20 0.40 -4.75 3.26
N ALA A 21 0.31 -3.77 4.17
CA ALA A 21 1.37 -3.47 5.12
C ALA A 21 1.59 -4.64 6.10
N PHE A 22 2.86 -4.94 6.35
CA PHE A 22 3.33 -5.92 7.33
C PHE A 22 4.43 -5.30 8.20
N ASP A 23 4.93 -6.03 9.20
CA ASP A 23 5.80 -5.48 10.25
C ASP A 23 6.99 -4.68 9.72
N LYS A 24 7.69 -5.18 8.69
CA LYS A 24 8.83 -4.49 8.07
C LYS A 24 8.48 -3.09 7.53
N CYS A 25 7.26 -2.91 7.05
CA CYS A 25 6.80 -1.63 6.50
C CYS A 25 6.74 -0.52 7.56
N ALA A 26 6.55 -0.85 8.85
CA ALA A 26 6.51 0.13 9.94
C ALA A 26 7.88 0.34 10.61
N GLN A 27 8.89 -0.45 10.25
CA GLN A 27 10.22 -0.41 10.87
C GLN A 27 11.25 0.23 9.95
N GLU A 28 11.20 -0.06 8.65
CA GLU A 28 12.24 0.34 7.70
C GLU A 28 11.65 1.00 6.44
N GLU A 29 12.36 1.99 5.90
CA GLU A 29 12.00 2.66 4.65
C GLU A 29 12.50 1.83 3.45
N PRO A 30 11.62 1.41 2.52
CA PRO A 30 12.03 0.61 1.38
C PRO A 30 12.88 1.41 0.40
N LEU A 31 13.80 0.74 -0.28
CA LEU A 31 14.64 1.35 -1.30
C LEU A 31 13.82 1.66 -2.56
N PHE A 32 14.05 2.85 -3.12
CA PHE A 32 13.51 3.21 -4.43
C PHE A 32 14.35 2.54 -5.52
N LYS A 33 13.81 1.51 -6.16
CA LYS A 33 14.50 0.72 -7.18
C LYS A 33 13.59 0.41 -8.36
N ASP A 34 14.22 0.09 -9.49
CA ASP A 34 13.55 -0.39 -10.69
C ASP A 34 13.16 -1.87 -10.52
N TYR A 35 11.90 -2.18 -10.79
CA TYR A 35 11.37 -3.55 -10.80
C TYR A 35 11.20 -4.10 -12.23
N GLY A 36 11.72 -3.40 -13.22
CA GLY A 36 11.70 -3.73 -14.64
C GLY A 36 10.74 -2.84 -15.42
N GLN A 37 10.96 -2.74 -16.74
CA GLN A 37 10.17 -1.91 -17.65
C GLN A 37 10.12 -0.43 -17.27
N GLU A 38 11.22 0.09 -16.68
CA GLU A 38 11.28 1.47 -16.19
C GLU A 38 10.23 1.77 -15.09
N HIS A 39 9.79 0.73 -14.37
CA HIS A 39 8.84 0.85 -13.25
C HIS A 39 9.58 0.91 -11.92
N TYR A 40 9.68 2.13 -11.38
CA TYR A 40 10.33 2.38 -10.11
C TYR A 40 9.32 2.39 -8.96
N ALA A 41 9.65 1.71 -7.88
CA ALA A 41 8.85 1.74 -6.66
C ALA A 41 9.73 1.63 -5.41
N ALA A 42 9.20 2.11 -4.28
CA ALA A 42 9.77 1.89 -2.96
C ALA A 42 8.79 1.01 -2.16
N CYS A 43 8.88 -0.31 -2.34
CA CYS A 43 7.90 -1.25 -1.80
C CYS A 43 8.54 -2.55 -1.31
N TRP A 44 8.41 -2.85 -0.02
CA TRP A 44 8.92 -4.09 0.57
C TRP A 44 8.27 -5.35 0.01
N LEU A 45 6.99 -5.29 -0.37
CA LEU A 45 6.27 -6.41 -0.97
C LEU A 45 6.88 -6.82 -2.32
N LEU A 46 7.25 -5.84 -3.15
CA LEU A 46 7.88 -6.12 -4.44
C LEU A 46 9.32 -6.61 -4.27
N GLU A 47 10.00 -6.19 -3.20
CA GLU A 47 11.37 -6.60 -2.90
C GLU A 47 11.48 -8.01 -2.31
N THR A 48 10.63 -8.35 -1.35
CA THR A 48 10.73 -9.59 -0.56
C THR A 48 9.77 -10.68 -1.04
N GLY A 49 8.74 -10.33 -1.80
CA GLY A 49 7.67 -11.24 -2.19
C GLY A 49 6.77 -11.68 -1.02
N GLU A 50 6.99 -11.16 0.18
CA GLU A 50 6.19 -11.49 1.36
C GLU A 50 4.83 -10.82 1.26
N LYS A 51 3.79 -11.61 0.96
CA LYS A 51 2.41 -11.14 0.90
C LYS A 51 1.96 -10.71 2.29
N GLY A 52 1.99 -9.41 2.57
CA GLY A 52 1.37 -8.86 3.76
C GLY A 52 -0.12 -9.24 3.82
N ALA A 53 -0.63 -9.48 5.03
CA ALA A 53 -2.02 -9.90 5.23
C ALA A 53 -2.98 -8.84 4.66
N SER A 54 -3.51 -9.10 3.46
CA SER A 54 -4.40 -8.17 2.76
C SER A 54 -5.59 -7.80 3.63
N LYS A 55 -5.65 -6.54 4.05
CA LYS A 55 -6.79 -5.96 4.77
C LYS A 55 -8.00 -5.71 3.85
N ILE A 56 -7.85 -5.94 2.54
CA ILE A 56 -8.96 -5.99 1.60
C ILE A 56 -9.45 -7.44 1.55
N THR A 57 -10.59 -7.71 2.18
CA THR A 57 -11.31 -8.96 1.94
C THR A 57 -12.00 -8.87 0.58
N PRO A 58 -11.97 -9.96 -0.23
CA PRO A 58 -12.59 -9.98 -1.57
C PRO A 58 -14.08 -9.61 -1.53
N GLU A 59 -14.75 -9.83 -0.39
CA GLU A 59 -16.15 -9.51 -0.16
C GLU A 59 -16.49 -8.01 -0.28
N LYS A 60 -15.51 -7.12 -0.05
CA LYS A 60 -15.74 -5.66 -0.08
C LYS A 60 -15.51 -5.03 -1.46
N VAL A 61 -14.96 -5.77 -2.42
CA VAL A 61 -14.70 -5.31 -3.80
C VAL A 61 -15.93 -5.49 -4.69
N ALA A 62 -16.80 -6.45 -4.40
CA ALA A 62 -17.96 -6.79 -5.24
C ALA A 62 -19.18 -5.84 -5.09
N ALA A 63 -19.19 -4.92 -4.11
CA ALA A 63 -20.38 -4.15 -3.75
C ALA A 63 -20.55 -2.80 -4.49
N SER A 64 -19.60 -2.38 -5.33
CA SER A 64 -19.61 -1.03 -5.93
C SER A 64 -19.83 -1.02 -7.45
N ASP A 65 -20.06 -2.16 -8.10
CA ASP A 65 -20.16 -2.27 -9.56
C ASP A 65 -21.55 -2.70 -10.05
N SER A 66 -22.60 -2.22 -9.38
CA SER A 66 -23.99 -2.37 -9.83
C SER A 66 -24.56 -1.02 -10.25
N VAL A 67 -23.92 -0.38 -11.24
CA VAL A 67 -24.63 0.55 -12.13
C VAL A 67 -25.15 -0.28 -13.30
N ILE A 68 -26.24 -1.00 -13.05
CA ILE A 68 -27.12 -1.48 -14.12
C ILE A 68 -28.40 -0.68 -14.00
N ILE A 69 -28.53 0.39 -14.79
CA ILE A 69 -29.81 0.75 -15.41
C ILE A 69 -29.50 1.12 -16.86
N THR A 70 -29.71 0.14 -17.73
CA THR A 70 -30.01 0.27 -19.15
C THR A 70 -31.22 1.17 -19.37
N GLU A 71 -31.09 2.13 -20.30
CA GLU A 71 -32.11 3.00 -20.95
C GLU A 71 -33.12 3.77 -20.07
#